data_AF-A0A7C4YLF5-F1
#
_entry.id   AF-A0A7C4YLF5-F1
#
_cell.length_a   1.000
_cell.length_b   1.000
_cell.length_c   1.000
_cell.angle_alpha   90.00
_cell.angle_beta   90.00
_cell.angle_gamma   90.00
#
_symmetry.space_group_name_H-M   'P 1'
#
loop_
_entity.id
_entity.type
_entity.pdbx_description
1 polymer ?
#
loop_
_entity_poly.entity_id
_entity_poly.type
_entity_poly.pdbx_seq_one_letter_code
_entity_poly.pdbx_strand_id
1 'polypeptide(L)'
;MRLIMTTTSTHPAESSPRIWLALLAAMAASVGSVWLSLGLELKACPLCLYQRACIFCTAGVLLIGLLLRRQEASAIGCIALAPAVAAMSVGVFHVYLESTGALECPPGIGKIGTSPQQALVAEAIVALLVLIAAFPRWFVIFVATALGIAIGSFMVRSAPPMPPKPTQAHTSKFDTCRPPYVPQKLDK
;
A
#
# COMPACT_ATOMS: atom_id res chain seq x y z
N MET A 1 12.73 45.96 17.91
CA MET A 1 12.78 44.80 16.99
C MET A 1 13.74 43.77 17.60
N ARG A 2 13.22 42.79 18.37
CA ARG A 2 14.06 41.77 19.04
C ARG A 2 14.29 40.60 18.08
N LEU A 3 15.53 40.43 17.62
CA LEU A 3 15.99 39.20 16.99
C LEU A 3 15.96 38.09 18.05
N ILE A 4 14.96 37.21 17.98
CA ILE A 4 14.94 35.96 18.73
C ILE A 4 15.96 35.05 18.05
N MET A 5 17.16 34.99 18.62
CA MET A 5 18.23 34.09 18.21
C MET A 5 17.87 32.69 18.70
N THR A 6 17.09 31.95 17.90
CA THR A 6 16.83 30.52 18.12
C THR A 6 18.16 29.77 17.99
N THR A 7 18.73 29.36 19.11
CA THR A 7 19.86 28.44 19.18
C THR A 7 19.44 27.11 18.56
N THR A 8 19.83 26.87 17.31
CA THR A 8 19.72 25.56 16.65
C THR A 8 20.63 24.58 17.38
N SER A 9 20.03 23.77 18.24
CA SER A 9 20.67 22.61 18.86
C SER A 9 21.16 21.65 17.78
N THR A 10 22.48 21.55 17.59
CA THR A 10 23.14 20.68 16.61
C THR A 10 23.28 19.25 17.13
N HIS A 11 22.22 18.67 17.70
CA HIS A 11 22.24 17.23 17.94
C HIS A 11 22.10 16.54 16.57
N PRO A 12 23.04 15.66 16.18
CA PRO A 12 22.88 14.87 14.97
C PRO A 12 21.55 14.13 15.05
N ALA A 13 20.73 14.24 14.01
CA ALA A 13 19.42 13.62 13.95
C ALA A 13 19.55 12.13 14.31
N GLU A 14 19.14 11.77 15.53
CA GLU A 14 19.27 10.41 16.03
C GLU A 14 18.38 9.52 15.17
N SER A 15 19.00 8.63 14.39
CA SER A 15 18.28 7.73 13.50
C SER A 15 17.53 6.71 14.34
N SER A 16 16.25 6.97 14.62
CA SER A 16 15.42 6.08 15.42
C SER A 16 15.33 4.69 14.75
N PRO A 17 15.51 3.58 15.47
CA PRO A 17 15.35 2.24 14.90
C PRO A 17 13.96 2.03 14.28
N ARG A 18 12.94 2.78 14.73
CA ARG A 18 11.56 2.72 14.22
C ARG A 18 11.47 3.06 12.73
N ILE A 19 12.16 4.11 12.26
CA ILE A 19 12.09 4.53 10.85
C ILE A 19 12.84 3.56 9.95
N TRP A 20 13.92 2.96 10.44
CA TRP A 20 14.64 1.90 9.72
C TRP A 20 13.79 0.64 9.57
N LEU A 21 13.10 0.22 10.63
CA LEU A 21 12.16 -0.91 10.55
C LEU A 21 11.03 -0.63 9.55
N ALA A 22 10.46 0.58 9.57
CA ALA A 22 9.45 1.00 8.59
C ALA A 22 10.00 0.96 7.15
N LEU A 23 11.22 1.46 6.92
CA LEU A 23 11.87 1.40 5.61
C LEU A 23 12.09 -0.04 5.15
N LEU A 24 12.65 -0.90 5.99
CA LEU A 24 12.90 -2.30 5.65
C LEU A 24 11.60 -3.04 5.32
N ALA A 25 10.54 -2.82 6.09
CA ALA A 25 9.23 -3.38 5.80
C ALA A 25 8.67 -2.87 4.46
N ALA A 26 8.77 -1.57 4.19
CA ALA A 26 8.30 -0.98 2.93
C ALA A 26 9.09 -1.50 1.72
N MET A 27 10.41 -1.68 1.86
CA MET A 27 11.27 -2.29 0.84
C MET A 27 10.93 -3.77 0.63
N ALA A 28 10.72 -4.54 1.69
CA ALA A 28 10.31 -5.94 1.60
C ALA A 28 8.94 -6.08 0.92
N ALA A 29 7.96 -5.25 1.26
CA ALA A 29 6.65 -5.20 0.61
C ALA A 29 6.79 -4.83 -0.88
N SER A 30 7.65 -3.84 -1.19
CA SER A 30 7.93 -3.42 -2.57
C SER A 30 8.51 -4.56 -3.40
N VAL A 31 9.59 -5.19 -2.91
CA VAL A 31 10.25 -6.32 -3.59
C VAL A 31 9.31 -7.52 -3.70
N GLY A 32 8.57 -7.85 -2.63
CA GLY A 32 7.58 -8.92 -2.64
C GLY A 32 6.51 -8.69 -3.71
N SER A 33 6.03 -7.45 -3.85
CA SER A 33 5.04 -7.11 -4.89
C SER A 33 5.58 -7.27 -6.32
N VAL A 34 6.86 -6.96 -6.53
CA VAL A 34 7.54 -7.18 -7.83
C VAL A 34 7.76 -8.67 -8.07
N TRP A 35 8.17 -9.41 -7.05
CA TRP A 35 8.36 -10.86 -7.11
C TRP A 35 7.06 -11.59 -7.48
N LEU A 36 5.90 -11.18 -6.96
CA LEU A 36 4.60 -11.73 -7.38
C LEU A 36 4.36 -11.58 -8.89
N SER A 37 4.88 -10.51 -9.51
CA SER A 37 4.70 -10.28 -10.95
C SER A 37 5.70 -11.06 -11.79
N LEU A 38 6.97 -11.04 -11.39
CA LEU A 38 8.05 -11.64 -12.17
C LEU A 38 8.20 -13.13 -11.89
N GLY A 39 8.08 -13.56 -10.63
CA GLY A 39 8.29 -14.93 -10.20
C GLY A 39 7.07 -15.84 -10.36
N LEU A 40 5.85 -15.31 -10.18
CA LEU A 40 4.60 -16.08 -10.36
C LEU A 40 3.88 -15.78 -11.68
N GLU A 41 4.40 -14.83 -12.47
CA GLU A 41 3.80 -14.34 -13.72
C GLU A 41 2.38 -13.77 -13.52
N LEU A 42 2.09 -13.22 -12.34
CA LEU A 42 0.79 -12.62 -12.05
C LEU A 42 0.70 -11.24 -12.70
N LYS A 43 -0.38 -11.01 -13.43
CA LYS A 43 -0.71 -9.70 -13.98
C LYS A 43 -1.40 -8.87 -12.90
N ALA A 44 -0.83 -7.72 -12.59
CA ALA A 44 -1.44 -6.80 -11.65
C ALA A 44 -2.73 -6.22 -12.24
N CYS A 45 -3.84 -6.36 -11.50
CA CYS A 45 -5.04 -5.59 -11.80
C CYS A 45 -4.83 -4.10 -11.45
N PRO A 46 -5.69 -3.18 -11.90
CA PRO A 46 -5.56 -1.75 -11.61
C PRO A 46 -5.47 -1.43 -10.10
N LEU A 47 -6.23 -2.13 -9.27
CA LEU A 47 -6.18 -1.96 -7.80
C LEU A 47 -4.83 -2.37 -7.20
N CYS A 48 -4.26 -3.50 -7.64
CA CYS A 48 -2.91 -3.92 -7.25
C CYS A 48 -1.85 -2.91 -7.70
N LEU A 49 -2.02 -2.28 -8.87
CA LEU A 49 -1.07 -1.29 -9.35
C LEU A 49 -1.07 -0.03 -8.47
N TYR A 50 -2.24 0.44 -8.03
CA TYR A 50 -2.36 1.58 -7.09
C TYR A 50 -1.72 1.28 -5.73
N GLN A 51 -1.98 0.09 -5.18
CA GLN A 51 -1.34 -0.43 -3.97
C GLN A 51 0.20 -0.36 -4.08
N ARG A 52 0.76 -0.95 -5.15
CA ARG A 52 2.21 -0.94 -5.40
C ARG A 52 2.79 0.45 -5.54
N ALA A 53 2.14 1.32 -6.32
CA ALA A 53 2.61 2.69 -6.51
C ALA A 53 2.68 3.45 -5.17
N CYS A 54 1.68 3.28 -4.31
CA CYS A 54 1.66 3.88 -2.98
C CYS A 54 2.76 3.32 -2.05
N ILE A 55 3.01 2.02 -2.09
CA ILE A 55 4.09 1.41 -1.30
C ILE A 55 5.48 1.80 -1.81
N PHE A 56 5.69 1.90 -3.12
CA PHE A 56 6.93 2.44 -3.70
C PHE A 56 7.15 3.90 -3.29
N CYS A 57 6.08 4.71 -3.32
CA CYS A 57 6.13 6.09 -2.84
C CYS A 57 6.51 6.15 -1.35
N THR A 58 5.90 5.31 -0.52
CA THR A 58 6.21 5.19 0.92
C THR A 58 7.68 4.84 1.13
N ALA A 59 8.19 3.80 0.46
CA ALA A 59 9.59 3.40 0.53
C ALA A 59 10.54 4.52 0.08
N GLY A 60 10.20 5.22 -1.02
CA GLY A 60 10.96 6.35 -1.53
C GLY A 60 11.03 7.52 -0.55
N VAL A 61 9.89 7.91 0.06
CA VAL A 61 9.85 8.98 1.07
C VAL A 61 10.71 8.62 2.28
N LEU A 62 10.60 7.38 2.78
CA LEU A 62 11.38 6.90 3.92
C LEU A 62 12.89 6.90 3.61
N LEU A 63 13.27 6.38 2.43
CA LEU A 63 14.68 6.30 2.01
C LEU A 63 15.28 7.68 1.84
N ILE A 64 14.64 8.56 1.06
CA ILE A 64 15.15 9.91 0.81
C ILE A 64 15.17 10.73 2.11
N GLY A 65 14.14 10.62 2.95
CA GLY A 65 14.10 11.28 4.25
C GLY A 65 15.28 10.90 5.14
N LEU A 66 15.62 9.60 5.21
CA LEU A 66 16.76 9.09 5.97
C LEU A 66 18.10 9.55 5.41
N LEU A 67 18.27 9.55 4.08
CA LEU A 67 19.51 9.98 3.42
C LEU A 67 19.77 11.48 3.59
N LEU A 68 18.73 12.31 3.63
CA LEU A 68 18.88 13.75 3.82
C LEU A 68 19.38 14.13 5.22
N ARG A 69 19.25 13.27 6.24
CA ARG A 69 19.71 13.45 7.64
C ARG A 69 19.34 14.79 8.31
N ARG A 70 18.41 15.55 7.72
CA ARG A 70 18.04 16.90 8.13
C ARG A 70 16.73 16.97 8.90
N GLN A 71 15.97 15.89 8.88
CA GLN A 71 14.62 15.82 9.43
C GLN A 71 14.58 14.83 10.59
N GLU A 72 13.74 15.12 11.57
CA GLU A 72 13.44 14.17 12.63
C GLU A 72 12.72 12.94 12.05
N ALA A 73 13.02 11.75 12.58
CA ALA A 73 12.41 10.50 12.14
C ALA A 73 10.87 10.54 12.13
N SER A 74 10.26 11.23 13.09
CA SER A 74 8.81 11.39 13.17
C SER A 74 8.22 12.32 12.12
N ALA A 75 8.99 13.26 11.58
CA ALA A 75 8.54 14.12 10.48
C ALA A 75 8.52 13.31 9.18
N ILE A 76 9.57 12.52 8.94
CA ILE A 76 9.64 11.58 7.81
C ILE A 76 8.49 10.58 7.88
N GLY A 77 8.24 10.00 9.07
CA GLY A 77 7.12 9.09 9.31
C GLY A 77 5.76 9.72 8.97
N CYS A 78 5.52 10.98 9.36
CA CYS A 78 4.28 11.68 9.03
C CYS A 78 4.05 11.84 7.51
N ILE A 79 5.11 12.16 6.75
CA ILE A 79 5.02 12.33 5.30
C ILE A 79 4.79 10.97 4.62
N ALA A 80 5.47 9.93 5.08
CA ALA A 80 5.32 8.56 4.57
C ALA A 80 3.96 7.93 4.93
N LEU A 81 3.27 8.44 5.97
CA LEU A 81 2.01 7.85 6.45
C LEU A 81 0.88 7.98 5.43
N ALA A 82 0.76 9.12 4.74
CA ALA A 82 -0.31 9.33 3.76
C ALA A 82 -0.30 8.29 2.62
N PRO A 83 0.81 8.04 1.90
CA PRO A 83 0.84 6.99 0.88
C PRO A 83 0.70 5.58 1.47
N ALA A 84 1.21 5.30 2.68
CA ALA A 84 1.03 4.00 3.33
C ALA A 84 -0.46 3.70 3.62
N VAL A 85 -1.18 4.70 4.14
CA VAL A 85 -2.63 4.61 4.41
C VAL A 85 -3.42 4.54 3.09
N ALA A 86 -2.99 5.24 2.04
CA ALA A 86 -3.62 5.15 0.73
C ALA A 86 -3.51 3.72 0.16
N ALA A 87 -2.32 3.09 0.23
CA ALA A 87 -2.13 1.69 -0.16
C ALA A 87 -3.11 0.78 0.58
N MET A 88 -3.09 0.84 1.91
CA MET A 88 -3.95 0.04 2.78
C MET A 88 -5.45 0.26 2.49
N SER A 89 -5.86 1.50 2.20
CA SER A 89 -7.26 1.81 1.86
C SER A 89 -7.70 1.12 0.57
N VAL A 90 -6.84 1.13 -0.46
CA VAL A 90 -7.08 0.39 -1.71
C VAL A 90 -7.04 -1.14 -1.45
N GLY A 91 -6.12 -1.62 -0.60
CA GLY A 91 -6.03 -3.01 -0.17
C GLY A 91 -7.30 -3.52 0.49
N VAL A 92 -7.85 -2.77 1.46
CA VAL A 92 -9.11 -3.10 2.15
C VAL A 92 -10.26 -3.18 1.15
N PHE A 93 -10.39 -2.21 0.25
CA PHE A 93 -11.43 -2.23 -0.77
C PHE A 93 -11.27 -3.43 -1.74
N HIS A 94 -10.04 -3.77 -2.11
CA HIS A 94 -9.76 -4.90 -2.98
C HIS A 94 -10.16 -6.23 -2.33
N VAL A 95 -9.79 -6.46 -1.07
CA VAL A 95 -10.19 -7.65 -0.31
C VAL A 95 -11.71 -7.65 -0.05
N TYR A 96 -12.34 -6.49 0.09
CA TYR A 96 -13.80 -6.38 0.16
C TYR A 96 -14.47 -6.88 -1.13
N LEU A 97 -13.99 -6.48 -2.31
CA LEU A 97 -14.51 -6.98 -3.59
C LEU A 97 -14.33 -8.49 -3.76
N GLU A 98 -13.20 -9.02 -3.27
CA GLU A 98 -12.96 -10.45 -3.28
C GLU A 98 -13.91 -11.21 -2.33
N SER A 99 -14.01 -10.77 -1.08
CA SER A 99 -14.85 -11.43 -0.06
C SER A 99 -16.35 -11.38 -0.37
N THR A 100 -16.80 -10.37 -1.12
CA THR A 100 -18.19 -10.28 -1.63
C THR A 100 -18.43 -11.09 -2.90
N GLY A 101 -17.40 -11.75 -3.45
CA GLY A 101 -17.49 -12.47 -4.71
C GLY A 101 -17.65 -11.56 -5.94
N ALA A 102 -17.41 -10.25 -5.80
CA ALA A 102 -17.37 -9.35 -6.96
C ALA A 102 -16.11 -9.60 -7.80
N LEU A 103 -15.03 -10.08 -7.17
CA LEU A 103 -13.78 -10.50 -7.81
C LEU A 103 -13.35 -11.87 -7.31
N GLU A 104 -12.76 -12.65 -8.20
CA GLU A 104 -11.87 -13.76 -7.87
C GLU A 104 -10.44 -13.31 -8.13
N CYS A 105 -9.50 -13.61 -7.22
CA CYS A 105 -8.10 -13.25 -7.34
C CYS A 105 -7.16 -14.46 -7.22
N PRO A 106 -5.98 -14.42 -7.88
CA PRO A 106 -5.06 -15.55 -7.91
C PRO A 106 -4.45 -15.80 -6.52
N PRO A 107 -4.11 -17.08 -6.22
CA PRO A 107 -3.48 -17.45 -4.96
C PRO A 107 -2.13 -16.73 -4.79
N GLY A 108 -1.82 -16.35 -3.56
CA GLY A 108 -0.55 -15.70 -3.22
C GLY A 108 0.62 -16.68 -3.08
N ILE A 109 1.70 -16.22 -2.48
CA ILE A 109 2.89 -17.02 -2.18
C ILE A 109 2.50 -18.23 -1.32
N GLY A 110 2.97 -19.42 -1.70
CA GLY A 110 2.71 -20.65 -0.96
C GLY A 110 1.25 -21.10 -0.94
N LYS A 111 0.38 -20.51 -1.78
CA LYS A 111 -1.09 -20.75 -1.79
C LYS A 111 -1.77 -20.42 -0.45
N ILE A 112 -1.16 -19.55 0.37
CA ILE A 112 -1.73 -19.10 1.65
C ILE A 112 -2.57 -17.85 1.39
N GLY A 113 -3.87 -18.03 1.18
CA GLY A 113 -4.76 -16.95 0.79
C GLY A 113 -4.46 -16.42 -0.62
N THR A 114 -5.00 -15.26 -0.94
CA THR A 114 -4.88 -14.67 -2.27
C THR A 114 -3.86 -13.55 -2.31
N SER A 115 -3.43 -13.19 -3.52
CA SER A 115 -2.48 -12.09 -3.74
C SER A 115 -2.90 -10.77 -3.08
N PRO A 116 -4.15 -10.27 -3.19
CA PRO A 116 -4.56 -9.03 -2.51
C PRO A 116 -4.59 -9.15 -0.99
N GLN A 117 -4.91 -10.32 -0.43
CA GLN A 117 -4.89 -10.52 1.02
C GLN A 117 -3.47 -10.43 1.59
N GLN A 118 -2.50 -11.08 0.93
CA GLN A 118 -1.09 -11.00 1.33
C GLN A 118 -0.55 -9.57 1.20
N ALA A 119 -0.93 -8.86 0.13
CA ALA A 119 -0.57 -7.46 -0.05
C ALA A 119 -1.12 -6.58 1.07
N LEU A 120 -2.42 -6.71 1.38
CA LEU A 120 -3.06 -5.95 2.48
C LEU A 120 -2.36 -6.18 3.83
N VAL A 121 -1.98 -7.42 4.14
CA VAL A 121 -1.23 -7.72 5.38
C VAL A 121 0.12 -6.99 5.39
N ALA A 122 0.88 -7.04 4.28
CA ALA A 122 2.16 -6.34 4.18
C ALA A 122 1.99 -4.82 4.30
N GLU A 123 0.98 -4.24 3.66
CA GLU A 123 0.64 -2.81 3.72
C GLU A 123 0.23 -2.38 5.12
N ALA A 124 -0.56 -3.19 5.83
CA ALA A 124 -0.95 -2.93 7.21
C ALA A 124 0.26 -2.92 8.15
N ILE A 125 1.22 -3.84 7.96
CA ILE A 125 2.48 -3.85 8.71
C ILE A 125 3.28 -2.57 8.44
N VAL A 126 3.42 -2.17 7.17
CA VAL A 126 4.12 -0.94 6.78
C VAL A 126 3.43 0.28 7.40
N ALA A 127 2.11 0.41 7.25
CA ALA A 127 1.36 1.54 7.79
C ALA A 127 1.48 1.63 9.31
N LEU A 128 1.44 0.49 10.04
CA LEU A 128 1.62 0.44 11.48
C LEU A 128 3.03 0.91 11.90
N LEU A 129 4.08 0.42 11.23
CA LEU A 129 5.46 0.81 11.54
C LEU A 129 5.71 2.30 11.23
N VAL A 130 5.15 2.81 10.13
CA VAL A 130 5.22 4.25 9.78
C VAL A 130 4.45 5.09 10.82
N LEU A 131 3.29 4.63 11.28
CA LEU A 131 2.53 5.29 12.34
C LEU A 131 3.32 5.36 13.66
N ILE A 132 3.96 4.25 14.05
CA ILE A 132 4.84 4.19 15.24
C ILE A 132 6.03 5.15 15.08
N ALA A 133 6.60 5.25 13.88
CA ALA A 133 7.68 6.19 13.58
C ALA A 133 7.23 7.65 13.64
N ALA A 134 5.98 7.95 13.26
CA ALA A 134 5.41 9.30 13.22
C ALA A 134 5.06 9.89 14.61
N PHE A 135 4.91 9.06 15.65
CA PHE A 135 4.58 9.49 17.00
C PHE A 135 5.67 10.41 17.61
N PRO A 136 5.32 11.47 18.40
CA PRO A 136 4.01 11.83 18.95
C PRO A 136 3.20 12.88 18.17
N ARG A 137 3.43 13.09 16.86
CA ARG A 137 2.80 14.16 16.09
C ARG A 137 1.31 13.90 15.75
N TRP A 138 0.46 13.72 16.77
CA TRP A 138 -0.95 13.28 16.64
C TRP A 138 -1.78 14.10 15.65
N PHE A 139 -1.68 15.43 15.65
CA PHE A 139 -2.42 16.27 14.70
C PHE A 139 -2.00 15.99 13.25
N VAL A 140 -0.69 15.90 12.99
CA VAL A 140 -0.15 15.61 11.65
C VAL A 140 -0.48 14.19 11.23
N ILE A 141 -0.43 13.22 12.16
CA ILE A 141 -0.85 11.84 11.95
C ILE A 141 -2.31 11.81 11.49
N PHE A 142 -3.21 12.49 12.20
CA PHE A 142 -4.63 12.55 11.84
C PHE A 142 -4.83 13.12 10.43
N VAL A 143 -4.18 14.24 10.11
CA VAL A 143 -4.26 14.86 8.78
C VAL A 143 -3.70 13.94 7.70
N ALA A 144 -2.54 13.31 7.92
CA ALA A 144 -1.92 12.40 6.97
C ALA A 144 -2.76 11.13 6.74
N THR A 145 -3.38 10.59 7.79
CA THR A 145 -4.31 9.46 7.68
C THR A 145 -5.56 9.85 6.89
N ALA A 146 -6.19 10.98 7.20
CA ALA A 146 -7.36 11.47 6.47
C ALA A 146 -7.03 11.70 4.99
N LEU A 147 -5.86 12.29 4.71
CA LEU A 147 -5.36 12.49 3.35
C LEU A 147 -5.13 11.15 2.63
N GLY A 148 -4.52 10.16 3.30
CA GLY A 148 -4.31 8.83 2.74
C GLY A 148 -5.62 8.12 2.37
N ILE A 149 -6.63 8.19 3.25
CA ILE A 149 -7.97 7.64 2.98
C ILE A 149 -8.62 8.34 1.78
N ALA A 150 -8.52 9.67 1.72
CA ALA A 150 -9.06 10.44 0.60
C ALA A 150 -8.39 10.05 -0.73
N ILE A 151 -7.05 9.96 -0.76
CA ILE A 151 -6.28 9.54 -1.94
C ILE A 151 -6.67 8.12 -2.36
N GLY A 152 -6.72 7.16 -1.43
CA GLY A 152 -7.12 5.78 -1.72
C GLY A 152 -8.55 5.70 -2.28
N SER A 153 -9.47 6.50 -1.72
CA SER A 153 -10.85 6.59 -2.21
C SER A 153 -10.93 7.15 -3.64
N PHE A 154 -10.13 8.17 -3.95
CA PHE A 154 -10.04 8.71 -5.31
C PHE A 154 -9.44 7.70 -6.29
N MET A 155 -8.40 6.96 -5.89
CA MET A 155 -7.80 5.88 -6.70
C MET A 155 -8.84 4.81 -7.04
N VAL A 156 -9.60 4.34 -6.04
CA VAL A 156 -10.67 3.35 -6.23
C VAL A 156 -11.74 3.87 -7.20
N ARG A 157 -12.18 5.13 -7.05
CA ARG A 157 -13.17 5.75 -7.95
C ARG A 157 -12.64 5.98 -9.36
N SER A 158 -11.35 6.25 -9.50
CA SER A 158 -10.69 6.42 -10.80
C SER A 158 -10.32 5.10 -11.47
N ALA A 159 -10.48 3.97 -10.77
CA ALA A 159 -10.16 2.67 -11.33
C ALA A 159 -11.00 2.45 -12.60
N PRO A 160 -10.40 1.93 -13.68
CA PRO A 160 -11.17 1.61 -14.88
C PRO A 160 -12.28 0.62 -14.54
N PRO A 161 -13.41 0.65 -15.29
CA PRO A 161 -14.49 -0.28 -15.06
C PRO A 161 -13.98 -1.72 -15.19
N MET A 162 -14.59 -2.63 -14.41
CA MET A 162 -14.22 -4.04 -14.44
C MET A 162 -14.42 -4.60 -15.86
N PRO A 163 -13.56 -5.54 -16.30
CA PRO A 163 -13.78 -6.23 -17.56
C PRO A 163 -15.13 -6.98 -17.51
N PRO A 164 -15.75 -7.23 -18.67
CA PRO A 164 -16.99 -8.00 -18.71
C PRO A 164 -16.80 -9.38 -18.06
N LYS A 165 -17.88 -9.91 -17.47
CA LYS A 165 -17.86 -11.25 -16.87
C LYS A 165 -17.40 -12.27 -17.91
N PRO A 166 -16.50 -13.19 -17.55
CA PRO A 166 -16.04 -14.21 -18.48
C PRO A 166 -17.21 -15.09 -18.96
N THR A 167 -17.18 -15.51 -20.22
CA THR A 167 -18.19 -16.41 -20.82
C THR A 167 -17.87 -17.88 -20.63
N GLN A 168 -16.67 -18.20 -20.13
CA GLN A 168 -16.20 -19.55 -19.90
C GLN A 168 -15.39 -19.63 -18.60
N ALA A 169 -15.34 -20.84 -18.03
CA ALA A 169 -14.43 -21.16 -16.93
C ALA A 169 -12.96 -20.95 -17.34
N HIS A 170 -12.05 -20.92 -16.36
CA HIS A 170 -10.62 -20.77 -16.60
C HIS A 170 -10.09 -21.85 -17.56
N THR A 171 -9.70 -21.42 -18.76
CA THR A 171 -9.00 -22.26 -19.74
C THR A 171 -7.48 -22.07 -19.68
N SER A 172 -7.03 -20.95 -19.09
CA SER A 172 -5.63 -20.59 -18.88
C SER A 172 -5.28 -20.53 -17.40
N LYS A 173 -3.97 -20.40 -17.11
CA LYS A 173 -3.45 -20.12 -15.77
C LYS A 173 -4.16 -18.88 -15.20
N PHE A 174 -4.68 -19.01 -13.98
CA PHE A 174 -5.35 -17.93 -13.26
C PHE A 174 -4.30 -16.91 -12.78
N ASP A 175 -4.04 -15.89 -13.61
CA ASP A 175 -2.91 -14.96 -13.45
C ASP A 175 -3.33 -13.54 -13.07
N THR A 176 -4.64 -13.21 -13.09
CA THR A 176 -5.16 -11.87 -12.81
C THR A 176 -6.49 -11.93 -12.07
N CYS A 177 -6.81 -10.87 -11.32
CA CYS A 177 -8.13 -10.72 -10.71
C CYS A 177 -9.18 -10.42 -11.80
N ARG A 178 -10.36 -11.05 -11.69
CA ARG A 178 -11.48 -10.84 -12.62
C ARG A 178 -12.82 -11.11 -11.93
N PRO A 179 -13.97 -10.68 -12.50
CA PRO A 179 -15.27 -11.11 -12.01
C PRO A 179 -15.42 -12.64 -12.12
N PRO A 180 -16.10 -13.31 -11.17
CA PRO A 180 -16.27 -14.76 -11.23
C PRO A 180 -17.11 -15.19 -12.44
N TYR A 181 -16.78 -16.37 -12.97
CA TYR A 181 -17.59 -17.02 -13.99
C TYR A 181 -18.91 -17.51 -13.38
N VAL A 182 -20.03 -17.09 -13.96
CA VAL A 182 -21.36 -17.62 -13.63
C VAL A 182 -21.87 -18.34 -14.87
N PRO A 183 -22.16 -19.65 -14.82
CA PRO A 183 -22.75 -20.35 -15.94
C PRO A 183 -24.04 -19.65 -16.36
N GLN A 184 -24.11 -19.17 -17.61
CA GLN A 184 -25.36 -18.67 -18.15
C GLN A 184 -26.33 -19.84 -18.13
N LYS A 185 -27.45 -19.69 -17.41
CA LYS A 185 -28.57 -20.61 -17.60
C LYS A 185 -28.99 -20.41 -19.04
N LEU A 186 -28.85 -21.47 -19.85
CA LEU A 186 -29.50 -21.53 -21.15
C LEU A 186 -30.99 -21.42 -20.85
N ASP A 187 -31.55 -20.23 -21.04
CA ASP A 187 -32.99 -20.03 -21.08
C ASP A 187 -33.47 -20.87 -22.27
N LYS A 188 -34.03 -22.04 -21.95
CA LYS A 188 -34.58 -22.99 -22.91
C LYS A 188 -35.93 -22.51 -23.43
#